data_AF-D8F436-F1
#
_entry.id   AF-D8F436-F1
#
_cell.length_a   1.000
_cell.length_b   1.000
_cell.length_c   1.000
_cell.angle_alpha   90.00
_cell.angle_beta   90.00
_cell.angle_gamma   90.00
#
_symmetry.space_group_name_H-M   'P 1'
#
loop_
_entity.id
_entity.type
_entity.pdbx_description
1 polymer ?
#
loop_
_entity_poly.entity_id
_entity_poly.type
_entity_poly.pdbx_seq_one_letter_code
_entity_poly.pdbx_strand_id
1 'polypeptide(L)'
;MLRQLWMTGVLVAFSVFGIKVGLGLGAQIYNKTVSMGKRILIMGGSLFIYLMLFFCLYYVITHFNLLNHLDQFVNVLKYGMVLHLAVAAGLLVWGAKLILEKPGKRESLPFRNSLLLILPCPVCATVILLNLTLAYSLFDLSPLLTTLTLFGIFSGIIFLATAVLFPFRHKIGSGNAFLGQSMTLVALYFLLVVIIAPVYPEIKAAFAMAVSNSPVSRMDHLNTAILVGIVLLLGCTGFIKSYFAKGVAK
;
A
#
# COMPACT_ATOMS: atom_id res chain seq x y z
N MET A 1 -22.30 11.82 6.50
CA MET A 1 -21.09 11.44 7.27
C MET A 1 -20.60 10.02 6.96
N LEU A 2 -21.43 8.97 7.05
CA LEU A 2 -20.99 7.58 6.79
C LEU A 2 -20.41 7.36 5.38
N ARG A 3 -21.04 7.92 4.34
CA ARG A 3 -20.51 7.91 2.95
C ARG A 3 -19.13 8.56 2.84
N GLN A 4 -18.90 9.70 3.50
CA GLN A 4 -17.61 10.39 3.48
C GLN A 4 -16.53 9.60 4.23
N LEU A 5 -16.84 9.02 5.40
CA LEU A 5 -15.93 8.17 6.17
C LEU A 5 -15.54 6.88 5.43
N TRP A 6 -16.49 6.28 4.71
CA TRP A 6 -16.21 5.10 3.89
C TRP A 6 -15.39 5.45 2.64
N MET A 7 -15.71 6.54 1.95
CA MET A 7 -14.91 7.02 0.82
C MET A 7 -13.48 7.36 1.23
N THR A 8 -13.27 8.03 2.37
CA THR A 8 -11.92 8.34 2.86
C THR A 8 -11.15 7.10 3.25
N GLY A 9 -11.76 6.13 3.93
CA GLY A 9 -11.09 4.87 4.29
C GLY A 9 -10.63 4.07 3.06
N VAL A 10 -11.49 4.02 2.03
CA VAL A 10 -11.22 3.34 0.76
C VAL A 10 -10.10 4.04 -0.03
N LEU A 11 -10.12 5.38 -0.11
CA LEU A 11 -9.05 6.19 -0.72
C LEU A 11 -7.72 6.05 0.01
N VAL A 12 -7.74 6.01 1.35
CA VAL A 12 -6.53 5.82 2.16
C VAL A 12 -5.93 4.44 1.91
N ALA A 13 -6.76 3.39 1.90
CA ALA A 13 -6.29 2.04 1.58
C ALA A 13 -5.65 2.00 0.17
N PHE A 14 -6.35 2.56 -0.82
CA PHE A 14 -5.86 2.67 -2.20
C PHE A 14 -4.50 3.41 -2.28
N SER A 15 -4.35 4.49 -1.51
CA SER A 15 -3.11 5.25 -1.43
C SER A 15 -1.96 4.45 -0.83
N VAL A 16 -2.19 3.73 0.26
CA VAL A 16 -1.15 2.91 0.90
C VAL A 16 -0.63 1.81 -0.04
N PHE A 17 -1.52 1.19 -0.82
CA PHE A 17 -1.09 0.21 -1.82
C PHE A 17 -0.34 0.85 -2.99
N GLY A 18 -0.76 2.02 -3.46
CA GLY A 18 -0.01 2.78 -4.48
C GLY A 18 1.39 3.16 -3.99
N ILE A 19 1.51 3.60 -2.73
CA ILE A 19 2.80 3.91 -2.10
C ILE A 19 3.68 2.67 -2.03
N LYS A 20 3.16 1.50 -1.61
CA LYS A 20 3.90 0.23 -1.60
C LYS A 20 4.53 -0.06 -2.97
N VAL A 21 3.73 0.03 -4.04
CA VAL A 21 4.21 -0.21 -5.41
C VAL A 21 5.26 0.82 -5.82
N GLY A 22 5.03 2.10 -5.50
CA GLY A 22 5.98 3.18 -5.75
C GLY A 22 7.32 3.00 -5.04
N LEU A 23 7.33 2.54 -3.79
CA LEU A 23 8.57 2.22 -3.06
C LEU A 23 9.35 1.08 -3.74
N GLY A 24 8.65 0.05 -4.22
CA GLY A 24 9.25 -1.09 -4.92
C GLY A 24 9.84 -0.69 -6.27
N LEU A 25 9.12 0.13 -7.04
CA LEU A 25 9.60 0.70 -8.30
C LEU A 25 10.76 1.66 -8.09
N GLY A 26 10.70 2.52 -7.07
CA GLY A 26 11.78 3.44 -6.71
C GLY A 26 13.10 2.71 -6.43
N ALA A 27 13.05 1.57 -5.73
CA ALA A 27 14.23 0.74 -5.48
C ALA A 27 14.86 0.18 -6.77
N GLN A 28 14.07 -0.03 -7.83
CA GLN A 28 14.56 -0.50 -9.15
C GLN A 28 15.04 0.65 -10.04
N ILE A 29 14.26 1.72 -10.12
CA ILE A 29 14.49 2.85 -11.02
C ILE A 29 15.73 3.64 -10.60
N TYR A 30 15.96 3.81 -9.30
CA TYR A 30 17.12 4.56 -8.79
C TYR A 30 18.38 3.71 -8.60
N ASN A 31 18.35 2.44 -9.01
CA ASN A 31 19.54 1.61 -9.00
C ASN A 31 20.52 2.03 -10.11
N LYS A 32 21.79 2.24 -9.73
CA LYS A 32 22.87 2.67 -10.64
C LYS A 32 23.23 1.62 -11.70
N THR A 33 22.94 0.35 -11.45
CA THR A 33 23.30 -0.76 -12.37
C THR A 33 22.28 -0.98 -13.50
N VAL A 34 21.12 -0.33 -13.46
CA VAL A 34 20.02 -0.53 -14.42
C VAL A 34 20.04 0.55 -15.49
N SER A 35 20.13 0.14 -16.76
CA SER A 35 20.10 1.03 -17.94
C SER A 35 18.76 1.75 -18.08
N MET A 36 18.76 2.93 -18.71
CA MET A 36 17.56 3.77 -18.86
C MET A 36 16.40 3.02 -19.56
N GLY A 37 16.70 2.22 -20.59
CA GLY A 37 15.70 1.41 -21.28
C GLY A 37 15.06 0.35 -20.38
N LYS A 38 15.83 -0.30 -19.49
CA LYS A 38 15.28 -1.25 -18.52
C LYS A 38 14.41 -0.55 -17.47
N ARG A 39 14.73 0.69 -17.06
CA ARG A 39 13.91 1.46 -16.11
C ARG A 39 12.52 1.75 -16.70
N ILE A 40 12.48 2.19 -17.95
CA ILE A 40 11.22 2.43 -18.66
C ILE A 40 10.44 1.13 -18.82
N LEU A 41 11.11 0.03 -19.15
CA LEU A 41 10.47 -1.29 -19.27
C LEU A 41 9.85 -1.77 -17.95
N ILE A 42 10.56 -1.59 -16.82
CA ILE A 42 10.05 -1.99 -15.50
C ILE A 42 8.87 -1.13 -15.09
N MET A 43 8.97 0.20 -15.27
CA MET A 43 7.89 1.11 -14.93
C MET A 43 6.67 0.88 -15.83
N GLY A 44 6.86 0.84 -17.15
CA GLY A 44 5.81 0.54 -18.12
C GLY A 44 5.20 -0.84 -17.93
N GLY A 45 6.01 -1.87 -17.68
CA GLY A 45 5.56 -3.22 -17.42
C GLY A 45 4.71 -3.32 -16.15
N SER A 46 5.12 -2.66 -15.07
CA SER A 46 4.32 -2.63 -13.84
C SER A 46 2.98 -1.92 -14.03
N LEU A 47 2.96 -0.74 -14.68
CA LEU A 47 1.73 -0.03 -15.00
C LEU A 47 0.82 -0.83 -15.92
N PHE A 48 1.40 -1.55 -16.89
CA PHE A 48 0.64 -2.43 -17.79
C PHE A 48 -0.01 -3.60 -17.04
N ILE A 49 0.71 -4.24 -16.12
CA ILE A 49 0.14 -5.30 -15.27
C ILE A 49 -1.03 -4.75 -14.44
N TYR A 50 -0.89 -3.56 -13.84
CA TYR A 50 -1.99 -2.94 -13.11
C TYR A 50 -3.14 -2.55 -14.04
N LEU A 51 -2.88 -2.04 -15.25
CA LEU A 51 -3.92 -1.74 -16.22
C LEU A 51 -4.72 -2.99 -16.60
N MET A 52 -4.03 -4.11 -16.87
CA MET A 52 -4.66 -5.40 -17.13
C MET A 52 -5.49 -5.88 -15.94
N LEU A 53 -5.00 -5.69 -14.72
CA LEU A 53 -5.74 -6.02 -13.50
C LEU A 53 -7.02 -5.18 -13.37
N PHE A 54 -6.94 -3.85 -13.56
CA PHE A 54 -8.12 -2.97 -13.56
C PHE A 54 -9.13 -3.38 -14.64
N PHE A 55 -8.66 -3.71 -15.84
CA PHE A 55 -9.53 -4.13 -16.94
C PHE A 55 -10.17 -5.51 -16.69
N CYS A 56 -9.42 -6.44 -16.11
CA CYS A 56 -9.93 -7.74 -15.67
C CYS A 56 -11.03 -7.57 -14.61
N LEU A 57 -10.78 -6.72 -13.61
CA LEU A 57 -11.78 -6.43 -12.57
C LEU A 57 -12.99 -5.68 -13.13
N TYR A 58 -12.80 -4.76 -14.08
CA TYR A 58 -13.89 -4.13 -14.84
C TYR A 58 -14.76 -5.19 -15.52
N TYR A 59 -14.16 -6.12 -16.27
CA TYR A 59 -14.86 -7.19 -16.97
C TYR A 59 -15.62 -8.09 -15.99
N VAL A 60 -14.99 -8.45 -14.87
CA VAL A 60 -15.62 -9.24 -13.82
C VAL A 60 -16.82 -8.50 -13.23
N ILE A 61 -16.73 -7.21 -12.94
CA ILE A 61 -17.87 -6.45 -12.39
C ILE A 61 -19.01 -6.34 -13.39
N THR A 62 -18.73 -6.01 -14.66
CA THR A 62 -19.77 -5.76 -15.67
C THR A 62 -20.45 -7.04 -16.16
N HIS A 63 -19.71 -8.14 -16.31
CA HIS A 63 -20.26 -9.40 -16.84
C HIS A 63 -20.77 -10.36 -15.77
N PHE A 64 -20.16 -10.42 -14.58
CA PHE A 64 -20.54 -11.41 -13.57
C PHE A 64 -21.59 -10.95 -12.56
N ASN A 65 -22.16 -9.74 -12.71
CA ASN A 65 -23.17 -9.18 -11.79
C ASN A 65 -22.81 -9.51 -10.34
N LEU A 66 -21.62 -9.04 -9.91
CA LEU A 66 -20.94 -9.46 -8.68
C LEU A 66 -21.84 -9.39 -7.42
N LEU A 67 -22.82 -8.49 -7.44
CA LEU A 67 -23.85 -8.32 -6.41
C LEU A 67 -24.67 -9.60 -6.16
N ASN A 68 -24.93 -10.42 -7.18
CA ASN A 68 -25.68 -11.67 -7.03
C ASN A 68 -24.86 -12.82 -6.43
N HIS A 69 -23.52 -12.72 -6.46
CA HIS A 69 -22.61 -13.75 -5.94
C HIS A 69 -21.79 -13.25 -4.73
N LEU A 70 -22.26 -12.17 -4.10
CA LEU A 70 -21.57 -11.51 -2.99
C LEU A 70 -21.28 -12.47 -1.84
N ASP A 71 -22.18 -13.40 -1.53
CA ASP A 71 -22.00 -14.38 -0.46
C ASP A 71 -20.84 -15.35 -0.73
N GLN A 72 -20.67 -15.79 -1.97
CA GLN A 72 -19.52 -16.61 -2.37
C GLN A 72 -18.23 -15.78 -2.33
N PHE A 73 -18.31 -14.51 -2.75
CA PHE A 73 -17.19 -13.58 -2.70
C PHE A 73 -16.73 -13.30 -1.27
N VAL A 74 -17.65 -13.15 -0.32
CA VAL A 74 -17.37 -12.97 1.12
C VAL A 74 -16.66 -14.20 1.71
N ASN A 75 -17.02 -15.41 1.30
CA ASN A 75 -16.30 -16.61 1.71
C ASN A 75 -14.87 -16.67 1.14
N VAL A 76 -14.65 -16.21 -0.09
CA VAL A 76 -13.30 -16.04 -0.64
C VAL A 76 -12.52 -14.96 0.11
N LEU A 77 -13.18 -13.87 0.50
CA LEU A 77 -12.58 -12.79 1.31
C LEU A 77 -12.15 -13.25 2.70
N LYS A 78 -12.78 -14.29 3.29
CA LYS A 78 -12.30 -14.89 4.56
C LYS A 78 -10.89 -15.44 4.43
N TYR A 79 -10.55 -16.06 3.31
CA TYR A 79 -9.17 -16.49 3.02
C TYR A 79 -8.23 -15.32 2.74
N GLY A 80 -8.77 -14.14 2.46
CA GLY A 80 -8.02 -12.90 2.25
C GLY A 80 -7.15 -12.52 3.45
N MET A 81 -7.61 -12.72 4.69
CA MET A 81 -6.81 -12.44 5.90
C MET A 81 -5.61 -13.37 6.02
N VAL A 82 -5.81 -14.67 5.76
CA VAL A 82 -4.72 -15.67 5.78
C VAL A 82 -3.67 -15.32 4.73
N LEU A 83 -4.11 -14.93 3.53
CA LEU A 83 -3.22 -14.55 2.45
C LEU A 83 -2.50 -13.23 2.76
N HIS A 84 -3.18 -12.25 3.35
CA HIS A 84 -2.56 -11.00 3.79
C HIS A 84 -1.46 -11.27 4.83
N LEU A 85 -1.72 -12.16 5.80
CA LEU A 85 -0.75 -12.60 6.79
C LEU A 85 0.44 -13.30 6.14
N ALA A 86 0.21 -14.19 5.17
CA ALA A 86 1.27 -14.88 4.43
C ALA A 86 2.16 -13.89 3.67
N VAL A 87 1.56 -12.89 3.00
CA VAL A 87 2.31 -11.83 2.30
C VAL A 87 3.08 -10.96 3.28
N ALA A 88 2.46 -10.56 4.40
CA ALA A 88 3.13 -9.77 5.43
C ALA A 88 4.32 -10.51 6.04
N ALA A 89 4.15 -11.79 6.39
CA ALA A 89 5.23 -12.64 6.89
C ALA A 89 6.35 -12.80 5.86
N GLY A 90 6.00 -13.04 4.59
CA GLY A 90 6.97 -13.12 3.49
C GLY A 90 7.78 -11.83 3.33
N LEU A 91 7.11 -10.67 3.33
CA LEU A 91 7.76 -9.36 3.27
C LEU A 91 8.65 -9.08 4.49
N LEU A 92 8.23 -9.51 5.68
CA LEU A 92 8.99 -9.33 6.91
C LEU A 92 10.25 -10.20 6.92
N VAL A 93 10.14 -11.49 6.58
CA VAL A 93 11.27 -12.41 6.52
C VAL A 93 12.28 -11.97 5.46
N TRP A 94 11.82 -11.63 4.26
CA TRP A 94 12.71 -11.15 3.19
C TRP A 94 13.31 -9.78 3.49
N GLY A 95 12.51 -8.87 4.04
CA GLY A 95 12.94 -7.53 4.43
C GLY A 95 14.02 -7.59 5.51
N ALA A 96 13.79 -8.38 6.57
CA ALA A 96 14.76 -8.61 7.64
C ALA A 96 16.04 -9.27 7.12
N LYS A 97 15.93 -10.30 6.27
CA LYS A 97 17.10 -10.94 5.64
C LYS A 97 17.94 -9.93 4.86
N LEU A 98 17.29 -9.05 4.09
CA LEU A 98 17.97 -8.05 3.26
C LEU A 98 18.62 -6.93 4.10
N ILE A 99 18.10 -6.64 5.30
CA ILE A 99 18.72 -5.73 6.28
C ILE A 99 19.92 -6.39 6.98
N LEU A 100 19.84 -7.69 7.27
CA LEU A 100 20.88 -8.47 7.97
C LEU A 100 22.01 -8.93 7.04
N GLU A 101 21.82 -8.91 5.73
CA GLU A 101 22.87 -9.22 4.75
C GLU A 101 23.99 -8.17 4.81
N LYS A 102 25.24 -8.65 4.99
CA LYS A 102 26.42 -7.78 5.06
C LYS A 102 26.60 -7.03 3.73
N PRO A 103 26.90 -5.72 3.76
CA PRO A 103 27.24 -4.97 2.56
C PRO A 103 28.48 -5.62 1.90
N GLY A 104 28.30 -6.21 0.72
CA GLY A 104 29.39 -6.81 -0.08
C GLY A 104 29.24 -8.30 -0.42
N LYS A 105 28.30 -9.05 0.17
CA LYS A 105 28.05 -10.44 -0.24
C LYS A 105 26.97 -10.52 -1.34
N ARG A 106 27.44 -10.59 -2.59
CA ARG A 106 26.67 -10.74 -3.85
C ARG A 106 25.64 -9.62 -4.07
N GLU A 107 25.85 -8.85 -5.14
CA GLU A 107 24.81 -8.06 -5.80
C GLU A 107 23.72 -8.99 -6.38
N SER A 108 22.98 -9.71 -5.53
CA SER A 108 21.87 -10.52 -5.97
C SER A 108 20.83 -9.57 -6.55
N LEU A 109 20.59 -9.71 -7.85
CA LEU A 109 19.70 -8.93 -8.69
C LEU A 109 18.52 -8.35 -7.90
N PRO A 110 18.56 -7.05 -7.53
CA PRO A 110 17.53 -6.40 -6.71
C PRO A 110 16.15 -6.50 -7.36
N PHE A 111 16.09 -6.78 -8.66
CA PHE A 111 14.88 -7.06 -9.43
C PHE A 111 14.03 -8.18 -8.82
N ARG A 112 14.65 -9.29 -8.39
CA ARG A 112 13.91 -10.45 -7.87
C ARG A 112 13.31 -10.19 -6.50
N ASN A 113 14.04 -9.46 -5.66
CA ASN A 113 13.59 -9.11 -4.30
C ASN A 113 12.53 -8.01 -4.33
N SER A 114 12.63 -7.04 -5.26
CA SER A 114 11.64 -5.96 -5.38
C SER A 114 10.34 -6.41 -6.05
N LEU A 115 10.38 -7.49 -6.82
CA LEU A 115 9.19 -8.08 -7.42
C LEU A 115 8.12 -8.40 -6.36
N LEU A 116 8.52 -8.85 -5.17
CA LEU A 116 7.59 -9.16 -4.08
C LEU A 116 6.82 -7.91 -3.58
N LEU A 117 7.40 -6.72 -3.75
CA LEU A 117 6.76 -5.45 -3.40
C LEU A 117 5.88 -4.91 -4.53
N ILE A 118 6.25 -5.16 -5.80
CA ILE A 118 5.57 -4.64 -7.00
C ILE A 118 4.38 -5.54 -7.41
N LEU A 119 4.50 -6.86 -7.20
CA LEU A 119 3.54 -7.84 -7.70
C LEU A 119 2.15 -7.65 -7.06
N PRO A 120 1.08 -7.61 -7.88
CA PRO A 120 -0.27 -7.42 -7.37
C PRO A 120 -0.64 -8.55 -6.42
N CYS A 121 -0.89 -8.18 -5.17
CA CYS A 121 -1.38 -9.11 -4.17
C CYS A 121 -2.91 -9.28 -4.32
N PRO A 122 -3.51 -10.42 -3.98
CA PRO A 122 -4.96 -10.58 -4.11
C PRO A 122 -5.72 -9.64 -3.16
N VAL A 123 -5.12 -9.21 -2.06
CA VAL A 123 -5.66 -8.14 -1.20
C VAL A 123 -5.69 -6.78 -1.92
N CYS A 124 -4.70 -6.52 -2.75
CA CYS A 124 -4.62 -5.32 -3.58
C CYS A 124 -5.78 -5.36 -4.62
N ALA A 125 -6.01 -6.54 -5.21
CA ALA A 125 -7.11 -6.75 -6.15
C ALA A 125 -8.49 -6.58 -5.49
N THR A 126 -8.69 -7.06 -4.26
CA THR A 126 -9.97 -6.86 -3.55
C THR A 126 -10.22 -5.41 -3.22
N VAL A 127 -9.20 -4.66 -2.80
CA VAL A 127 -9.32 -3.22 -2.57
C VAL A 127 -9.66 -2.48 -3.86
N ILE A 128 -9.00 -2.81 -4.97
CA ILE A 128 -9.29 -2.21 -6.29
C ILE A 128 -10.73 -2.55 -6.72
N LEU A 129 -11.16 -3.80 -6.55
CA LEU A 129 -12.51 -4.25 -6.87
C LEU A 129 -13.55 -3.48 -6.06
N LEU A 130 -13.39 -3.39 -4.74
CA LEU A 130 -14.30 -2.65 -3.86
C LEU A 130 -14.34 -1.16 -4.22
N ASN A 131 -13.20 -0.56 -4.57
CA ASN A 131 -13.12 0.81 -5.09
C ASN A 131 -13.93 0.99 -6.38
N LEU A 132 -13.76 0.07 -7.35
CA LEU A 132 -14.47 0.11 -8.64
C LEU A 132 -15.98 -0.04 -8.44
N THR A 133 -16.43 -1.04 -7.69
CA THR A 133 -17.85 -1.25 -7.40
C THR A 133 -18.47 -0.05 -6.69
N LEU A 134 -17.74 0.55 -5.74
CA LEU A 134 -18.19 1.76 -5.05
C LEU A 134 -18.28 2.96 -6.01
N ALA A 135 -17.26 3.16 -6.84
CA ALA A 135 -17.22 4.27 -7.78
C ALA A 135 -18.37 4.17 -8.81
N TYR A 136 -18.70 2.97 -9.30
CA TYR A 136 -19.87 2.78 -10.18
C TYR A 136 -21.20 3.07 -9.49
N SER A 137 -21.27 2.90 -8.17
CA SER A 137 -22.49 3.15 -7.40
C SER A 137 -22.64 4.62 -7.00
N LEU A 138 -21.57 5.41 -7.05
CA LEU A 138 -21.53 6.81 -6.61
C LEU A 138 -21.47 7.82 -7.75
N PHE A 139 -20.94 7.43 -8.91
CA PHE A 139 -20.80 8.30 -10.06
C PHE A 139 -21.62 7.76 -11.24
N ASP A 140 -22.38 8.64 -11.89
CA ASP A 140 -23.15 8.34 -13.11
C ASP A 140 -22.26 8.27 -14.38
N LEU A 141 -20.95 8.11 -14.22
CA LEU A 141 -19.98 7.99 -15.30
C LEU A 141 -20.04 6.60 -15.93
N SER A 142 -19.70 6.47 -17.21
CA SER A 142 -19.65 5.16 -17.85
C SER A 142 -18.66 4.23 -17.12
N PRO A 143 -18.96 2.92 -16.96
CA PRO A 143 -18.11 2.00 -16.19
C PRO A 143 -16.65 1.95 -16.68
N LEU A 144 -16.44 2.09 -17.99
CA LEU A 144 -15.11 2.15 -18.60
C LEU A 144 -14.36 3.41 -18.19
N LEU A 145 -15.02 4.58 -18.23
CA LEU A 145 -14.41 5.86 -17.88
C LEU A 145 -14.03 5.89 -16.40
N THR A 146 -14.92 5.41 -15.52
CA THR A 146 -14.65 5.30 -14.08
C THR A 146 -13.45 4.40 -13.79
N THR A 147 -13.32 3.27 -14.50
CA THR A 147 -12.13 2.39 -14.39
C THR A 147 -10.86 3.13 -14.76
N LEU A 148 -10.88 3.84 -15.88
CA LEU A 148 -9.73 4.59 -16.38
C LEU A 148 -9.34 5.72 -15.43
N THR A 149 -10.32 6.43 -14.84
CA THR A 149 -10.09 7.46 -13.83
C THR A 149 -9.42 6.89 -12.59
N LEU A 150 -9.92 5.78 -12.03
CA LEU A 150 -9.31 5.16 -10.86
C LEU A 150 -7.91 4.62 -11.15
N PHE A 151 -7.69 4.02 -12.32
CA PHE A 151 -6.36 3.62 -12.77
C PHE A 151 -5.42 4.84 -12.88
N GLY A 152 -5.91 5.96 -13.41
CA GLY A 152 -5.17 7.21 -13.49
C GLY A 152 -4.76 7.74 -12.11
N ILE A 153 -5.69 7.72 -11.14
CA ILE A 153 -5.40 8.11 -9.75
C ILE A 153 -4.37 7.16 -9.14
N PHE A 154 -4.53 5.85 -9.30
CA PHE A 154 -3.59 4.85 -8.78
C PHE A 154 -2.18 5.04 -9.34
N SER A 155 -2.10 5.21 -10.66
CA SER A 155 -0.84 5.49 -11.37
C SER A 155 -0.22 6.80 -10.89
N GLY A 156 -1.04 7.85 -10.72
CA GLY A 156 -0.61 9.13 -10.16
C GLY A 156 0.02 8.99 -8.77
N ILE A 157 -0.56 8.15 -7.89
CA ILE A 157 -0.01 7.85 -6.56
C ILE A 157 1.33 7.12 -6.69
N ILE A 158 1.45 6.15 -7.59
CA ILE A 158 2.71 5.44 -7.85
C ILE A 158 3.79 6.42 -8.33
N PHE A 159 3.45 7.28 -9.29
CA PHE A 159 4.36 8.30 -9.81
C PHE A 159 4.78 9.27 -8.71
N LEU A 160 3.84 9.75 -7.89
CA LEU A 160 4.12 10.65 -6.78
C LEU A 160 5.03 9.99 -5.74
N ALA A 161 4.71 8.76 -5.32
CA ALA A 161 5.52 8.00 -4.38
C ALA A 161 6.95 7.77 -4.90
N THR A 162 7.10 7.49 -6.21
CA THR A 162 8.41 7.36 -6.85
C THR A 162 9.12 8.71 -6.94
N ALA A 163 8.43 9.79 -7.31
CA ALA A 163 8.98 11.13 -7.43
C ALA A 163 9.46 11.70 -6.09
N VAL A 164 8.77 11.41 -4.99
CA VAL A 164 9.21 11.79 -3.63
C VAL A 164 10.55 11.15 -3.26
N LEU A 165 10.90 10.00 -3.85
CA LEU A 165 12.20 9.34 -3.66
C LEU A 165 13.32 9.93 -4.55
N PHE A 166 12.98 10.69 -5.59
CA PHE A 166 13.94 11.32 -6.50
C PHE A 166 15.06 12.13 -5.83
N PRO A 167 14.79 13.06 -4.88
CA PRO A 167 15.85 13.82 -4.21
C PRO A 167 16.84 12.94 -3.44
N PHE A 168 16.40 11.75 -3.03
CA PHE A 168 17.18 10.82 -2.24
C PHE A 168 17.90 9.75 -3.08
N ARG A 169 17.80 9.81 -4.42
CA ARG A 169 18.35 8.81 -5.36
C ARG A 169 19.82 8.45 -5.11
N HIS A 170 20.65 9.40 -4.67
CA HIS A 170 22.07 9.19 -4.46
C HIS A 170 22.37 8.26 -3.27
N LYS A 171 21.49 8.24 -2.24
CA LYS A 171 21.59 7.37 -1.07
C LYS A 171 20.88 6.02 -1.23
N ILE A 172 20.11 5.84 -2.31
CA ILE A 172 19.42 4.57 -2.65
C ILE A 172 20.35 3.60 -3.40
N GLY A 173 21.56 4.02 -3.76
CA GLY A 173 22.48 3.34 -4.67
C GLY A 173 22.96 1.93 -4.28
N SER A 174 22.69 1.43 -3.08
CA SER A 174 22.94 0.03 -2.70
C SER A 174 21.72 -0.90 -2.84
N GLY A 175 20.53 -0.36 -3.16
CA GLY A 175 19.27 -1.06 -3.51
C GLY A 175 18.66 -1.92 -2.40
N ASN A 176 19.45 -2.80 -1.80
CA ASN A 176 19.05 -3.84 -0.88
C ASN A 176 18.64 -3.27 0.50
N ALA A 177 19.41 -2.34 1.07
CA ALA A 177 19.08 -1.76 2.37
C ALA A 177 17.76 -0.95 2.34
N PHE A 178 17.55 -0.15 1.29
CA PHE A 178 16.32 0.62 1.08
C PHE A 178 15.11 -0.29 0.91
N LEU A 179 15.28 -1.29 0.05
CA LEU A 179 14.24 -2.27 -0.26
C LEU A 179 13.88 -3.06 1.00
N GLY A 180 14.87 -3.51 1.77
CA GLY A 180 14.65 -4.30 2.99
C GLY A 180 13.90 -3.51 4.07
N GLN A 181 14.27 -2.24 4.27
CA GLN A 181 13.54 -1.36 5.18
C GLN A 181 12.12 -1.06 4.71
N SER A 182 11.94 -0.82 3.40
CA SER A 182 10.61 -0.59 2.81
C SER A 182 9.72 -1.83 2.94
N MET A 183 10.26 -3.02 2.66
CA MET A 183 9.56 -4.30 2.83
C MET A 183 9.15 -4.53 4.29
N THR A 184 10.06 -4.26 5.23
CA THR A 184 9.80 -4.41 6.67
C THR A 184 8.74 -3.43 7.17
N LEU A 185 8.80 -2.16 6.74
CA LEU A 185 7.81 -1.13 7.09
C LEU A 185 6.42 -1.51 6.58
N VAL A 186 6.31 -1.92 5.31
CA VAL A 186 5.05 -2.35 4.71
C VAL A 186 4.52 -3.61 5.40
N ALA A 187 5.39 -4.56 5.74
CA ALA A 187 5.00 -5.76 6.47
C ALA A 187 4.46 -5.45 7.87
N LEU A 188 5.11 -4.55 8.61
CA LEU A 188 4.65 -4.10 9.92
C LEU A 188 3.28 -3.41 9.83
N TYR A 189 3.08 -2.56 8.81
CA TYR A 189 1.78 -1.96 8.53
C TYR A 189 0.71 -3.03 8.27
N PHE A 190 1.01 -4.03 7.44
CA PHE A 190 0.06 -5.11 7.16
C PHE A 190 -0.26 -5.96 8.38
N LEU A 191 0.72 -6.29 9.22
CA LEU A 191 0.49 -6.99 10.49
C LEU A 191 -0.39 -6.17 11.43
N LEU A 192 -0.12 -4.87 11.53
CA LEU A 192 -0.93 -3.96 12.34
C LEU A 192 -2.39 -3.94 11.86
N VAL A 193 -2.63 -3.89 10.54
CA VAL A 193 -3.98 -3.97 9.97
C VAL A 193 -4.66 -5.31 10.29
N VAL A 194 -3.94 -6.43 10.19
CA VAL A 194 -4.48 -7.77 10.52
C VAL A 194 -4.86 -7.90 11.99
N ILE A 195 -4.10 -7.26 12.90
CA ILE A 195 -4.38 -7.28 14.34
C ILE A 195 -5.54 -6.33 14.67
N ILE A 196 -5.57 -5.14 14.08
CA ILE A 196 -6.59 -4.12 14.40
C ILE A 196 -7.96 -4.48 13.81
N ALA A 197 -8.02 -5.00 12.58
CA ALA A 197 -9.28 -5.27 11.88
C ALA A 197 -10.29 -6.14 12.68
N PRO A 198 -9.92 -7.28 13.29
CA PRO A 198 -10.86 -8.10 14.06
C PRO A 198 -11.25 -7.47 15.41
N VAL A 199 -10.38 -6.66 16.02
CA VAL A 199 -10.63 -6.01 17.32
C VAL A 199 -11.44 -4.72 17.16
N TYR A 200 -11.46 -4.14 15.97
CA TYR A 200 -12.15 -2.88 15.69
C TYR A 200 -13.66 -2.85 16.02
N PRO A 201 -14.46 -3.89 15.69
CA PRO A 201 -15.87 -3.94 16.08
C PRO A 201 -16.09 -3.91 17.60
N GLU A 202 -15.24 -4.61 18.35
CA GLU A 202 -15.28 -4.66 19.82
C GLU A 202 -14.92 -3.30 20.43
N ILE A 203 -13.86 -2.65 19.91
CA ILE A 203 -13.47 -1.30 20.33
C ILE A 203 -14.60 -0.31 20.04
N LYS A 204 -15.26 -0.42 18.89
CA LYS A 204 -16.40 0.46 18.55
C LYS A 204 -17.56 0.29 19.51
N ALA A 205 -17.86 -0.95 19.92
CA ALA A 205 -18.89 -1.23 20.92
C ALA A 205 -18.50 -0.69 22.30
N ALA A 206 -17.25 -0.92 22.74
CA ALA A 206 -16.72 -0.40 24.00
C ALA A 206 -16.72 1.15 24.02
N PHE A 207 -16.33 1.79 22.92
CA PHE A 207 -16.36 3.24 22.77
C PHE A 207 -17.80 3.78 22.77
N ALA A 208 -18.74 3.11 22.11
CA ALA A 208 -20.14 3.50 22.14
C ALA A 208 -20.72 3.44 23.56
N MET A 209 -20.37 2.41 24.35
CA MET A 209 -20.75 2.30 25.77
C MET A 209 -20.07 3.37 26.65
N ALA A 210 -18.83 3.74 26.36
CA ALA A 210 -18.15 4.82 27.07
C ALA A 210 -18.79 6.19 26.78
N VAL A 211 -19.15 6.45 25.51
CA VAL A 211 -19.82 7.69 25.10
C VAL A 211 -21.25 7.78 25.67
N SER A 212 -21.96 6.66 25.84
CA SER A 212 -23.28 6.68 26.48
C SER A 212 -23.22 6.98 27.98
N ASN A 213 -22.14 6.58 28.66
CA ASN A 213 -21.94 6.82 30.09
C ASN A 213 -21.24 8.15 30.40
N SER A 214 -20.61 8.76 29.42
CA SER A 214 -19.98 10.08 29.53
C SER A 214 -20.14 10.77 28.20
N PRO A 215 -21.07 11.74 28.05
CA PRO A 215 -21.27 12.43 26.79
C PRO A 215 -19.97 13.15 26.44
N VAL A 216 -19.21 12.59 25.50
CA VAL A 216 -17.96 13.15 24.99
C VAL A 216 -18.34 14.36 24.12
N SER A 217 -18.68 15.46 24.78
CA SER A 217 -18.99 16.72 24.13
C SER A 217 -17.68 17.32 23.60
N ARG A 218 -17.46 17.15 22.29
CA ARG A 218 -16.27 17.54 21.50
C ARG A 218 -15.05 16.65 21.71
N MET A 219 -14.87 15.71 20.78
CA MET A 219 -13.51 15.36 20.36
C MET A 219 -12.81 16.64 19.92
N ASP A 220 -11.83 17.08 20.68
CA ASP A 220 -11.04 18.26 20.34
C ASP A 220 -10.15 17.91 19.14
N HIS A 221 -10.64 18.23 17.94
CA HIS A 221 -10.03 17.87 16.66
C HIS A 221 -8.56 18.30 16.57
N LEU A 222 -8.20 19.34 17.32
CA LEU A 222 -6.83 19.84 17.43
C LEU A 222 -5.91 18.82 18.12
N ASN A 223 -6.33 18.25 19.25
CA ASN A 223 -5.52 17.31 20.03
C ASN A 223 -5.33 15.98 19.30
N THR A 224 -6.36 15.48 18.60
CA THR A 224 -6.22 14.29 17.76
C THR A 224 -5.36 14.55 16.54
N ALA A 225 -5.46 15.71 15.90
CA ALA A 225 -4.58 16.10 14.80
C ALA A 225 -3.12 16.22 15.25
N ILE A 226 -2.86 16.80 16.43
CA ILE A 226 -1.50 16.89 17.01
C ILE A 226 -0.92 15.50 17.26
N LEU A 227 -1.69 14.58 17.87
CA LEU A 227 -1.23 13.22 18.12
C LEU A 227 -0.87 12.48 16.82
N VAL A 228 -1.75 12.56 15.81
CA VAL A 228 -1.50 11.95 14.49
C VAL A 228 -0.26 12.59 13.84
N GLY A 229 -0.11 13.91 13.94
CA GLY A 229 1.05 14.65 13.43
C GLY A 229 2.36 14.22 14.09
N ILE A 230 2.38 14.06 15.42
CA ILE A 230 3.56 13.60 16.18
C ILE A 230 3.93 12.16 15.78
N VAL A 231 2.95 11.26 15.68
CA VAL A 231 3.21 9.86 15.28
C VAL A 231 3.77 9.80 13.85
N LEU A 232 3.20 10.57 12.92
CA LEU A 232 3.72 10.68 11.55
C LEU A 232 5.13 11.27 11.53
N LEU A 233 5.38 12.34 12.28
CA LEU A 233 6.71 12.96 12.37
C LEU A 233 7.75 11.99 12.94
N LEU A 234 7.45 11.30 14.04
CA LEU A 234 8.36 10.32 14.64
C LEU A 234 8.61 9.13 13.70
N GLY A 235 7.57 8.64 13.03
CA GLY A 235 7.70 7.57 12.02
C GLY A 235 8.57 7.99 10.84
N CYS A 236 8.28 9.16 10.25
CA CYS A 236 9.03 9.71 9.12
C CYS A 236 10.46 10.05 9.49
N THR A 237 10.68 10.73 10.64
CA THR A 237 12.04 11.07 11.10
C THR A 237 12.83 9.84 11.52
N GLY A 238 12.20 8.83 12.12
CA GLY A 238 12.84 7.54 12.42
C GLY A 238 13.28 6.81 11.16
N PHE A 239 12.40 6.75 10.15
CA PHE A 239 12.73 6.18 8.84
C PHE A 239 13.85 6.95 8.14
N ILE A 240 13.75 8.28 8.10
CA ILE A 240 14.73 9.17 7.48
C ILE A 240 16.07 9.08 8.21
N LYS A 241 16.10 9.10 9.54
CA LYS A 241 17.34 9.03 10.32
C LYS A 241 18.00 7.65 10.22
N SER A 242 17.22 6.58 10.30
CA SER A 242 17.73 5.20 10.16
C SER A 242 18.32 4.95 8.77
N TYR A 243 17.69 5.48 7.72
CA TYR A 243 18.11 5.25 6.34
C TYR A 243 19.14 6.28 5.83
N PHE A 244 18.92 7.57 6.08
CA PHE A 244 19.70 8.66 5.50
C PHE A 244 20.82 9.20 6.40
N ALA A 245 20.76 9.04 7.73
CA ALA A 245 21.81 9.55 8.62
C ALA A 245 23.00 8.58 8.76
N LYS A 246 22.80 7.27 8.55
CA LYS A 246 23.89 6.28 8.53
C LYS A 246 24.78 6.33 7.27
N GLY A 247 24.52 7.24 6.33
CA GLY A 247 25.39 7.49 5.17
C GLY A 247 26.61 8.38 5.45
N VAL A 248 26.86 8.76 6.72
CA VAL A 248 28.05 9.52 7.15
C VAL A 248 28.77 8.73 8.23
N ALA A 249 29.27 7.53 7.90
CA ALA A 249 30.34 6.85 8.64
C ALA A 249 30.73 5.54 7.94
N LYS A 250 31.36 5.64 6.77
CA LYS A 250 32.57 4.90 6.36
C LYS A 250 32.89 5.18 4.91
#